data_AF-K9TD01-F1
#
_entry.id   AF-K9TD01-F1
#
_cell.length_a   1.000
_cell.length_b   1.000
_cell.length_c   1.000
_cell.angle_alpha   90.00
_cell.angle_beta   90.00
_cell.angle_gamma   90.00
#
_symmetry.space_group_name_H-M   'P 1'
#
loop_
_entity.id
_entity.type
_entity.pdbx_description
1 polymer ?
#
loop_
_entity_poly.entity_id
_entity_poly.type
_entity_poly.pdbx_seq_one_letter_code
_entity_poly.pdbx_strand_id
1 'polypeptide(L)'
;MESMELESNLVQVIVMMTGGHQYELSLMADAPLLQELFQALSNRGKNGGKDVFKIPNEEDGSCLYIPPDAIAAIATVPPIPIESLNLEPPSRQLEPSPPPPPPQKLIESSFVQLDNFLKPAEYQRLIETIFPQEGAASSGIQLPTPQSFALLREVLLHRVQMMLPDVLIQLGMGGFPLTEMEAQEIPTHAIEGQSISTDGNSPETALRVVNFCYFFYKTPKPFTGGELLVYDSQLLNNQVSVAQSYKTVEPRQNSIVFFLTSNAYEVLRVYPNSPAFRDRCFRVQGWMRRSG
;
A
#
# COMPACT_ATOMS: atom_id res chain seq x y z
N MET A 1 -11.03 61.42 15.77
CA MET A 1 -11.23 60.18 16.56
C MET A 1 -11.59 59.13 15.53
N GLU A 2 -10.59 58.70 14.76
CA GLU A 2 -10.75 57.69 13.71
C GLU A 2 -10.33 56.35 14.29
N SER A 3 -11.34 55.53 14.54
CA SER A 3 -11.23 54.11 14.84
C SER A 3 -10.54 53.40 13.67
N MET A 4 -9.26 53.05 13.87
CA MET A 4 -8.54 52.12 13.00
C MET A 4 -9.21 50.75 13.12
N GLU A 5 -9.91 50.34 12.06
CA GLU A 5 -10.22 48.94 11.82
C GLU A 5 -8.88 48.22 11.58
N LEU A 6 -8.35 47.54 12.60
CA LEU A 6 -7.37 46.48 12.39
C LEU A 6 -8.11 45.39 11.61
N GLU A 7 -7.99 45.40 10.28
CA GLU A 7 -8.31 44.22 9.48
C GLU A 7 -7.50 43.05 10.03
N SER A 8 -8.20 42.06 10.56
CA SER A 8 -7.63 40.86 11.17
C SER A 8 -6.88 40.08 10.10
N ASN A 9 -5.56 40.28 10.03
CA ASN A 9 -4.64 39.58 9.13
C ASN A 9 -4.36 38.13 9.59
N LEU A 10 -5.37 37.52 10.20
CA LEU A 10 -5.32 36.18 10.79
C LEU A 10 -5.55 35.14 9.70
N VAL A 11 -4.68 34.15 9.65
CA VAL A 11 -4.66 33.08 8.68
C VAL A 11 -4.82 31.78 9.44
N GLN A 12 -5.82 30.99 9.05
CA GLN A 12 -5.93 29.63 9.52
C GLN A 12 -4.95 28.78 8.72
N VAL A 13 -4.06 28.07 9.41
CA VAL A 13 -2.98 27.28 8.84
C VAL A 13 -3.19 25.84 9.26
N ILE A 14 -3.30 24.94 8.28
CA ILE A 14 -3.44 23.50 8.50
C ILE A 14 -2.13 22.85 8.10
N VAL A 15 -1.38 22.35 9.09
CA VAL A 15 -0.14 21.61 8.89
C VAL A 15 -0.46 20.11 8.83
N MET A 16 -0.18 19.50 7.69
CA MET A 16 -0.40 18.07 7.47
C MET A 16 0.93 17.32 7.62
N MET A 17 0.92 16.24 8.40
CA MET A 17 2.11 15.48 8.75
C MET A 17 2.20 14.16 7.98
N THR A 18 3.43 13.67 7.77
CA THR A 18 3.68 12.30 7.31
C THR A 18 3.11 11.31 8.32
N GLY A 19 2.13 10.51 7.91
CA GLY A 19 1.34 9.65 8.81
C GLY A 19 -0.12 10.08 8.97
N GLY A 20 -0.54 11.18 8.34
CA GLY A 20 -1.96 11.56 8.23
C GLY A 20 -2.49 12.45 9.35
N HIS A 21 -1.65 12.84 10.32
CA HIS A 21 -2.03 13.79 11.36
C HIS A 21 -2.16 15.22 10.79
N GLN A 22 -3.09 15.99 11.34
CA GLN A 22 -3.34 17.38 10.96
C GLN A 22 -3.33 18.25 12.21
N TYR A 23 -2.76 19.44 12.09
CA TYR A 23 -2.74 20.45 13.14
C TYR A 23 -3.23 21.78 12.58
N GLU A 24 -4.21 22.36 13.25
CA GLU A 24 -4.78 23.65 12.89
C GLU A 24 -4.22 24.73 13.81
N LEU A 25 -3.71 25.80 13.21
CA LEU A 25 -3.11 26.94 13.88
C LEU A 25 -3.80 28.21 13.37
N SER A 26 -3.90 29.23 14.22
CA SER A 26 -4.24 30.58 13.77
C SER A 26 -3.01 31.46 13.89
N LEU A 27 -2.43 31.86 12.76
CA LEU A 27 -1.23 32.68 12.70
C LEU A 27 -1.51 34.00 12.00
N MET A 28 -0.80 35.07 12.36
CA MET A 28 -0.82 36.27 11.53
C MET A 28 -0.12 35.99 10.19
N ALA A 29 -0.55 36.64 9.11
CA ALA A 29 0.03 36.45 7.77
C ALA A 29 1.53 36.78 7.69
N ASP A 30 2.03 37.63 8.60
CA ASP A 30 3.44 38.01 8.74
C ASP A 30 4.17 37.26 9.86
N ALA A 31 3.54 36.26 10.47
CA ALA A 31 4.14 35.51 11.57
C ALA A 31 5.42 34.80 11.10
N PRO A 32 6.56 34.92 11.81
CA PRO A 32 7.81 34.24 11.45
C PRO A 32 7.64 32.73 11.31
N LEU A 33 6.82 32.11 12.19
CA LEU A 33 6.51 30.70 12.15
C LEU A 33 5.88 30.27 10.81
N LEU A 34 5.04 31.11 10.20
CA LEU A 34 4.44 30.81 8.90
C LEU A 34 5.52 30.77 7.81
N GLN A 35 6.43 31.73 7.79
CA GLN A 35 7.56 31.76 6.85
C GLN A 35 8.47 30.55 7.03
N GLU A 36 8.80 30.19 8.28
CA GLU A 36 9.63 29.03 8.59
C GLU A 36 8.98 27.72 8.12
N LEU A 37 7.67 27.56 8.30
CA LEU A 37 6.92 26.38 7.85
C LEU A 37 6.97 26.23 6.32
N PHE A 38 6.78 27.31 5.56
CA PHE A 38 6.90 27.30 4.09
C PHE A 38 8.36 27.13 3.62
N GLN A 39 9.32 27.66 4.36
CA GLN A 39 10.75 27.47 4.10
C GLN A 39 11.18 26.01 4.29
N ALA A 40 10.62 25.32 5.30
CA ALA A 40 10.85 23.89 5.51
C ALA A 40 10.30 23.03 4.37
N LEU A 41 9.08 23.31 3.88
CA LEU A 41 8.56 22.64 2.69
C LEU A 41 9.45 22.86 1.46
N SER A 42 9.99 24.06 1.29
CA SER A 42 10.84 24.42 0.15
C SER A 42 12.25 23.79 0.20
N ASN A 43 12.77 23.52 1.41
CA ASN A 43 14.10 22.96 1.65
C ASN A 43 14.11 21.46 1.94
N ARG A 44 13.00 20.77 1.69
CA ARG A 44 12.83 19.33 1.96
C ARG A 44 13.97 18.52 1.32
N GLY A 45 14.66 17.72 2.14
CA GLY A 45 15.76 16.84 1.71
C GLY A 45 17.15 17.49 1.60
N LYS A 46 17.32 18.78 1.94
CA LYS A 46 18.62 19.46 1.93
C LYS A 46 19.22 19.68 3.32
N ASN A 47 18.39 19.79 4.35
CA ASN A 47 18.85 19.98 5.72
C ASN A 47 18.59 18.71 6.54
N GLY A 48 19.64 17.99 6.91
CA GLY A 48 19.65 17.13 8.11
C GLY A 48 19.68 17.97 9.40
N GLY A 49 18.91 19.07 9.41
CA GLY A 49 18.93 20.09 10.43
C GLY A 49 18.34 19.58 11.75
N LYS A 50 18.96 19.96 12.86
CA LYS A 50 18.48 19.68 14.23
C LYS A 50 17.33 20.60 14.66
N ASP A 51 16.80 21.41 13.75
CA ASP A 51 15.79 22.41 14.05
C ASP A 51 14.43 21.75 14.12
N VAL A 52 13.64 22.17 15.11
CA VAL A 52 12.34 21.59 15.43
C VAL A 52 11.35 22.73 15.59
N PHE A 53 10.24 22.66 14.86
CA PHE A 53 9.14 23.60 15.00
C PHE A 53 8.51 23.46 16.36
N LYS A 54 8.41 24.58 17.08
CA LYS A 54 7.69 24.66 18.35
C LYS A 54 6.32 25.28 18.10
N ILE A 55 5.29 24.46 18.09
CA ILE A 55 3.90 24.91 17.94
C ILE A 55 3.25 24.91 19.32
N PRO A 56 2.91 26.09 19.88
CA PRO A 56 2.18 26.15 21.15
C PRO A 56 0.75 25.65 20.94
N ASN A 57 0.25 24.85 21.88
CA ASN A 57 -1.14 24.49 21.95
C ASN A 57 -1.88 25.53 22.80
N GLU A 58 -2.91 26.17 22.23
CA GLU A 58 -3.64 27.25 22.90
C GLU A 58 -4.56 26.75 24.03
N GLU A 59 -4.94 25.47 24.03
CA GLU A 59 -5.90 24.93 25.00
C GLU A 59 -5.27 24.53 26.34
N ASP A 60 -4.04 24.03 26.36
CA ASP A 60 -3.38 23.45 27.54
C ASP A 60 -1.99 24.03 27.86
N GLY A 61 -1.52 24.98 27.05
CA GLY A 61 -0.18 25.58 27.19
C GLY A 61 0.97 24.61 26.90
N SER A 62 0.67 23.41 26.39
CA SER A 62 1.68 22.47 25.92
C SER A 62 2.32 22.98 24.63
N CYS A 63 3.47 22.41 24.25
CA CYS A 63 4.14 22.74 23.00
C CYS A 63 4.41 21.45 22.24
N LEU A 64 4.02 21.44 20.97
CA LEU A 64 4.34 20.39 20.04
C LEU A 64 5.67 20.70 19.36
N TYR A 65 6.52 19.69 19.27
CA TYR A 65 7.85 19.77 18.69
C TYR A 65 7.89 18.92 17.42
N ILE A 66 7.92 19.55 16.24
CA ILE A 66 7.83 18.88 14.94
C ILE A 66 9.14 19.01 14.15
N PRO A 67 9.78 17.90 13.73
CA PRO A 67 10.89 17.99 12.79
C PRO A 67 10.38 18.42 11.40
N PRO A 68 11.10 19.30 10.67
CA PRO A 68 10.71 19.79 9.35
C PRO A 68 10.37 18.69 8.34
N ASP A 69 11.10 17.57 8.36
CA ASP A 69 10.90 16.46 7.43
C ASP A 69 9.57 15.72 7.62
N ALA A 70 8.92 15.90 8.77
CA ALA A 70 7.62 15.31 9.06
C ALA A 70 6.45 16.13 8.50
N ILE A 71 6.67 17.35 8.00
CA ILE A 71 5.63 18.17 7.35
C ILE A 71 5.44 17.66 5.91
N ALA A 72 4.23 17.21 5.60
CA ALA A 72 3.85 16.72 4.29
C ALA A 72 3.24 17.80 3.40
N ALA A 73 2.42 18.68 3.98
CA ALA A 73 1.77 19.79 3.28
C ALA A 73 1.32 20.89 4.26
N ILE A 74 1.08 22.10 3.74
CA ILE A 74 0.48 23.22 4.46
C ILE A 74 -0.68 23.75 3.62
N ALA A 75 -1.84 23.95 4.24
CA ALA A 75 -2.96 24.68 3.65
C ALA A 75 -3.23 25.95 4.46
N THR A 76 -3.59 27.05 3.78
CA THR A 76 -3.94 28.32 4.44
C THR A 76 -5.32 28.80 4.00
N VAL A 77 -6.04 29.42 4.92
CA VAL A 77 -7.30 30.14 4.64
C VAL A 77 -7.19 31.53 5.28
N PRO A 78 -7.17 32.62 4.49
CA PRO A 78 -7.21 32.68 3.02
C PRO A 78 -5.94 32.11 2.34
N PRO A 79 -6.00 31.79 1.02
CA PRO A 79 -4.83 31.30 0.29
C PRO A 79 -3.74 32.39 0.21
N ILE A 80 -2.52 32.04 0.60
CA ILE A 80 -1.36 32.94 0.53
C ILE A 80 -0.50 32.59 -0.69
N PRO A 81 -0.22 33.54 -1.60
CA PRO A 81 0.68 33.31 -2.72
C PRO A 81 2.12 33.16 -2.21
N ILE A 82 2.84 32.14 -2.70
CA ILE A 82 4.20 31.81 -2.25
C ILE A 82 5.16 32.99 -2.52
N GLU A 83 4.92 33.78 -3.56
CA GLU A 83 5.73 34.96 -3.91
C GLU A 83 5.61 36.10 -2.89
N SER A 84 4.54 36.12 -2.08
CA SER A 84 4.35 37.11 -1.00
C SER A 84 5.09 36.75 0.28
N LEU A 85 5.45 35.47 0.43
CA LEU A 85 6.34 35.00 1.47
C LEU A 85 7.75 35.32 0.94
N ASN A 86 8.45 36.27 1.56
CA ASN A 86 9.85 36.61 1.25
C ASN A 86 10.80 35.44 1.62
N LEU A 87 10.53 34.25 1.09
CA LEU A 87 11.33 33.05 1.27
C LEU A 87 12.70 33.33 0.68
N GLU A 88 13.74 33.07 1.47
CA GLU A 88 15.09 33.16 0.93
C GLU A 88 15.19 32.21 -0.26
N PRO A 89 15.57 32.70 -1.46
CA PRO A 89 15.81 31.81 -2.58
C PRO A 89 16.83 30.78 -2.12
N PRO A 90 16.66 29.49 -2.47
CA PRO A 90 17.53 28.44 -1.97
C PRO A 90 18.96 28.86 -2.27
N SER A 91 19.74 29.11 -1.21
CA SER A 91 21.14 29.43 -1.32
C SER A 91 21.80 28.30 -2.10
N ARG A 92 22.01 28.49 -3.41
CA ARG A 92 22.87 27.63 -4.22
C ARG A 92 24.30 27.95 -3.83
N GLN A 93 24.67 27.61 -2.59
CA GLN A 93 26.04 27.21 -2.37
C GLN A 93 26.23 25.99 -3.26
N LEU A 94 27.13 26.10 -4.23
CA LEU A 94 27.71 24.95 -4.92
C LEU A 94 28.47 24.16 -3.86
N GLU A 95 27.74 23.46 -2.99
CA GLU A 95 28.28 22.34 -2.28
C GLU A 95 28.83 21.39 -3.36
N PRO A 96 30.02 20.81 -3.17
CA PRO A 96 30.47 19.74 -4.04
C PRO A 96 29.30 18.76 -4.13
N SER A 97 28.84 18.50 -5.35
CA SER A 97 27.73 17.59 -5.62
C SER A 97 27.86 16.42 -4.65
N PRO A 98 26.84 16.13 -3.81
CA PRO A 98 26.92 15.00 -2.90
C PRO A 98 27.45 13.82 -3.72
N PRO A 99 28.44 13.07 -3.21
CA PRO A 99 28.99 11.96 -3.95
C PRO A 99 27.82 11.18 -4.52
N PRO A 100 27.85 10.82 -5.82
CA PRO A 100 26.71 10.18 -6.47
C PRO A 100 26.18 9.11 -5.52
N PRO A 101 24.87 9.10 -5.23
CA PRO A 101 24.31 8.18 -4.26
C PRO A 101 24.89 6.81 -4.57
N PRO A 102 25.40 6.09 -3.55
CA PRO A 102 26.11 4.84 -3.78
C PRO A 102 25.27 3.99 -4.71
N PRO A 103 25.87 3.36 -5.73
CA PRO A 103 25.14 2.74 -6.83
C PRO A 103 24.02 1.88 -6.27
N GLN A 104 22.79 2.36 -6.45
CA GLN A 104 21.60 1.67 -5.98
C GLN A 104 21.46 0.43 -6.84
N LYS A 105 21.77 -0.73 -6.26
CA LYS A 105 21.54 -1.97 -6.97
C LYS A 105 20.06 -2.29 -6.88
N LEU A 106 19.36 -2.09 -7.98
CA LEU A 106 17.99 -2.54 -8.13
C LEU A 106 17.97 -4.06 -8.24
N ILE A 107 17.06 -4.68 -7.50
CA ILE A 107 16.75 -6.10 -7.52
C ILE A 107 15.32 -6.18 -8.04
N GLU A 108 15.19 -6.54 -9.31
CA GLU A 108 13.88 -6.64 -9.95
C GLU A 108 13.02 -7.71 -9.27
N SER A 109 11.76 -7.35 -9.04
CA SER A 109 10.71 -8.29 -8.66
C SER A 109 10.44 -9.29 -9.77
N SER A 110 10.04 -10.49 -9.40
CA SER A 110 9.57 -11.51 -10.34
C SER A 110 8.26 -12.08 -9.84
N PHE A 111 7.35 -12.35 -10.79
CA PHE A 111 6.12 -13.04 -10.51
C PHE A 111 5.80 -14.00 -11.66
N VAL A 112 5.04 -15.05 -11.34
CA VAL A 112 4.51 -16.00 -12.31
C VAL A 112 3.00 -15.99 -12.17
N GLN A 113 2.27 -15.58 -13.21
CA GLN A 113 0.81 -15.61 -13.22
C GLN A 113 0.31 -16.65 -14.21
N LEU A 114 -0.56 -17.54 -13.73
CA LEU A 114 -1.07 -18.67 -14.48
C LEU A 114 -2.59 -18.55 -14.60
N ASP A 115 -3.07 -18.53 -15.84
CA ASP A 115 -4.49 -18.50 -16.16
C ASP A 115 -5.10 -19.91 -16.14
N ASN A 116 -6.43 -19.96 -16.02
CA ASN A 116 -7.17 -21.21 -15.97
C ASN A 116 -6.62 -22.19 -14.93
N PHE A 117 -6.25 -21.65 -13.76
CA PHE A 117 -5.53 -22.39 -12.74
C PHE A 117 -6.33 -23.61 -12.27
N LEU A 118 -7.62 -23.41 -11.96
CA LEU A 118 -8.57 -24.50 -11.79
C LEU A 118 -9.06 -24.99 -13.15
N LYS A 119 -9.21 -26.31 -13.30
CA LYS A 119 -9.84 -26.90 -14.49
C LYS A 119 -11.28 -26.38 -14.60
N PRO A 120 -11.85 -26.30 -15.82
CA PRO A 120 -13.22 -25.80 -16.02
C PRO A 120 -14.26 -26.46 -15.10
N ALA A 121 -14.18 -27.78 -14.88
CA ALA A 121 -15.11 -28.48 -13.99
C ALA A 121 -14.90 -28.17 -12.50
N GLU A 122 -13.65 -27.96 -12.06
CA GLU A 122 -13.31 -27.57 -10.67
C GLU A 122 -13.79 -26.13 -10.41
N TYR A 123 -13.52 -25.24 -11.37
CA TYR A 123 -13.95 -23.85 -11.33
C TYR A 123 -15.48 -23.71 -11.37
N GLN A 124 -16.17 -24.49 -12.21
CA GLN A 124 -17.64 -24.47 -12.26
C GLN A 124 -18.26 -24.86 -10.91
N ARG A 125 -17.76 -25.94 -10.29
CA ARG A 125 -18.19 -26.35 -8.94
C ARG A 125 -17.93 -25.26 -7.90
N LEU A 126 -16.78 -24.59 -7.99
CA LEU A 126 -16.47 -23.45 -7.11
C LEU A 126 -17.52 -22.35 -7.26
N ILE A 127 -17.81 -21.93 -8.49
CA ILE A 127 -18.78 -20.86 -8.76
C ILE A 127 -20.19 -21.25 -8.28
N GLU A 128 -20.62 -22.49 -8.48
CA GLU A 128 -21.92 -22.97 -7.99
C GLU A 128 -22.01 -23.02 -6.47
N THR A 129 -20.89 -23.34 -5.81
CA THR A 129 -20.82 -23.41 -4.34
C THR A 129 -20.80 -22.01 -3.72
N ILE A 130 -20.06 -21.06 -4.31
CA ILE A 130 -19.88 -19.71 -3.77
C ILE A 130 -21.00 -18.75 -4.23
N PHE A 131 -21.57 -18.98 -5.41
CA PHE A 131 -22.64 -18.20 -6.00
C PHE A 131 -23.85 -19.09 -6.35
N PRO A 132 -24.55 -19.64 -5.33
CA PRO A 132 -25.72 -20.49 -5.60
C PRO A 132 -26.77 -19.71 -6.39
N GLN A 133 -27.39 -20.36 -7.38
CA GLN A 133 -28.38 -19.74 -8.30
C GLN A 133 -29.53 -19.06 -7.54
N GLU A 134 -30.01 -17.91 -8.03
CA GLU A 134 -31.26 -17.31 -7.54
C GLU A 134 -32.43 -18.20 -7.94
N GLY A 135 -33.03 -18.90 -6.98
CA GLY A 135 -34.12 -19.85 -7.22
C GLY A 135 -34.23 -20.97 -6.19
N ALA A 136 -33.18 -21.22 -5.39
CA ALA A 136 -33.30 -22.05 -4.20
C ALA A 136 -34.00 -21.23 -3.10
N ALA A 137 -35.29 -21.50 -2.89
CA ALA A 137 -36.21 -20.73 -2.06
C ALA A 137 -35.72 -20.49 -0.63
N SER A 138 -35.32 -19.27 -0.30
CA SER A 138 -35.77 -18.49 0.87
C SER A 138 -35.14 -17.10 0.85
N SER A 139 -35.92 -16.10 1.24
CA SER A 139 -35.60 -14.68 1.26
C SER A 139 -34.26 -14.37 1.97
N GLY A 140 -33.18 -14.19 1.20
CA GLY A 140 -31.88 -13.76 1.74
C GLY A 140 -30.72 -13.96 0.76
N ILE A 141 -29.74 -13.06 0.81
CA ILE A 141 -28.44 -13.25 0.14
C ILE A 141 -27.76 -14.42 0.84
N GLN A 142 -27.66 -15.58 0.19
CA GLN A 142 -26.90 -16.70 0.72
C GLN A 142 -25.41 -16.40 0.54
N LEU A 143 -24.78 -15.90 1.62
CA LEU A 143 -23.34 -15.71 1.69
C LEU A 143 -22.64 -17.09 1.67
N PRO A 144 -21.46 -17.21 1.05
CA PRO A 144 -20.70 -18.45 1.08
C PRO A 144 -20.34 -18.85 2.50
N THR A 145 -20.42 -20.15 2.79
CA THR A 145 -20.16 -20.72 4.11
C THR A 145 -18.67 -20.98 4.31
N PRO A 146 -18.17 -21.02 5.55
CA PRO A 146 -16.79 -21.45 5.84
C PRO A 146 -16.44 -22.81 5.21
N GLN A 147 -17.41 -23.72 5.11
CA GLN A 147 -17.22 -25.03 4.46
C GLN A 147 -16.98 -24.91 2.95
N SER A 148 -17.66 -23.97 2.29
CA SER A 148 -17.49 -23.71 0.85
C SER A 148 -16.07 -23.26 0.54
N PHE A 149 -15.50 -22.41 1.40
CA PHE A 149 -14.13 -21.96 1.25
C PHE A 149 -13.09 -23.00 1.68
N ALA A 150 -13.37 -23.83 2.68
CA ALA A 150 -12.49 -24.94 3.06
C ALA A 150 -12.26 -25.92 1.89
N LEU A 151 -13.32 -26.28 1.16
CA LEU A 151 -13.22 -27.12 -0.05
C LEU A 151 -12.39 -26.45 -1.16
N LEU A 152 -12.58 -25.14 -1.35
CA LEU A 152 -11.76 -24.36 -2.29
C LEU A 152 -10.28 -24.41 -1.88
N ARG A 153 -9.99 -24.18 -0.60
CA ARG A 153 -8.63 -24.18 -0.06
C ARG A 153 -7.93 -25.51 -0.32
N GLU A 154 -8.59 -26.63 -0.07
CA GLU A 154 -8.01 -27.96 -0.31
C GLU A 154 -7.65 -28.18 -1.79
N VAL A 155 -8.56 -27.87 -2.70
CA VAL A 155 -8.33 -28.02 -4.15
C VAL A 155 -7.21 -27.09 -4.62
N LEU A 156 -7.19 -25.84 -4.17
CA LEU A 156 -6.14 -24.88 -4.49
C LEU A 156 -4.78 -25.37 -4.01
N LEU A 157 -4.66 -25.75 -2.73
CA LEU A 157 -3.38 -26.19 -2.15
C LEU A 157 -2.83 -27.43 -2.85
N HIS A 158 -3.69 -28.40 -3.17
CA HIS A 158 -3.26 -29.58 -3.92
C HIS A 158 -2.70 -29.21 -5.31
N ARG A 159 -3.36 -28.31 -6.06
CA ARG A 159 -2.84 -27.87 -7.36
C ARG A 159 -1.58 -27.03 -7.26
N VAL A 160 -1.52 -26.14 -6.27
CA VAL A 160 -0.33 -25.33 -5.97
C VAL A 160 0.87 -26.24 -5.72
N GLN A 161 0.71 -27.31 -4.93
CA GLN A 161 1.77 -28.29 -4.67
C GLN A 161 2.27 -28.96 -5.95
N MET A 162 1.35 -29.38 -6.83
CA MET A 162 1.70 -30.05 -8.08
C MET A 162 2.47 -29.15 -9.05
N MET A 163 2.20 -27.85 -9.03
CA MET A 163 2.80 -26.86 -9.93
C MET A 163 4.04 -26.19 -9.35
N LEU A 164 4.32 -26.43 -8.07
CA LEU A 164 5.40 -25.78 -7.35
C LEU A 164 6.75 -25.92 -8.05
N PRO A 165 7.22 -27.11 -8.48
CA PRO A 165 8.55 -27.24 -9.08
C PRO A 165 8.75 -26.32 -10.29
N ASP A 166 7.75 -26.27 -11.19
CA ASP A 166 7.81 -25.44 -12.40
C ASP A 166 7.74 -23.95 -12.09
N VAL A 167 6.94 -23.57 -11.08
CA VAL A 167 6.84 -22.18 -10.61
C VAL A 167 8.17 -21.73 -9.99
N LEU A 168 8.84 -22.57 -9.21
CA LEU A 168 10.12 -22.22 -8.59
C LEU A 168 11.21 -21.96 -9.64
N ILE A 169 11.27 -22.81 -10.67
CA ILE A 169 12.20 -22.62 -11.80
C ILE A 169 11.95 -21.27 -12.48
N GLN A 170 10.69 -20.93 -12.74
CA GLN A 170 10.31 -19.66 -13.37
C GLN A 170 10.59 -18.44 -12.48
N LEU A 171 10.48 -18.58 -11.16
CA LEU A 171 10.86 -17.56 -10.18
C LEU A 171 12.39 -17.47 -9.98
N GLY A 172 13.19 -18.28 -10.69
CA GLY A 172 14.65 -18.30 -10.56
C GLY A 172 15.14 -18.90 -9.25
N MET A 173 14.32 -19.70 -8.58
CA MET A 173 14.68 -20.37 -7.33
C MET A 173 15.07 -21.83 -7.56
N GLY A 174 16.06 -22.30 -6.80
CA GLY A 174 16.29 -23.72 -6.62
C GLY A 174 15.13 -24.36 -5.85
N GLY A 175 14.89 -25.65 -6.09
CA GLY A 175 13.93 -26.41 -5.29
C GLY A 175 14.30 -26.38 -3.80
N PHE A 176 13.29 -26.38 -2.93
CA PHE A 176 13.46 -26.48 -1.49
C PHE A 176 12.51 -27.54 -0.92
N PRO A 177 12.85 -28.16 0.23
CA PRO A 177 11.93 -29.03 0.95
C PRO A 177 10.74 -28.22 1.47
N LEU A 178 9.59 -28.36 0.79
CA LEU A 178 8.32 -27.78 1.23
C LEU A 178 7.90 -28.44 2.54
N THR A 179 7.67 -27.65 3.57
CA THR A 179 7.23 -28.16 4.89
C THR A 179 5.76 -27.90 5.13
N GLU A 180 5.27 -26.73 4.73
CA GLU A 180 3.89 -26.33 5.00
C GLU A 180 3.40 -25.35 3.93
N MET A 181 2.09 -25.41 3.67
CA MET A 181 1.37 -24.39 2.89
C MET A 181 0.21 -23.85 3.71
N GLU A 182 0.21 -22.54 3.90
CA GLU A 182 -0.85 -21.80 4.56
C GLU A 182 -1.70 -21.11 3.50
N ALA A 183 -3.01 -21.06 3.69
CA ALA A 183 -3.90 -20.23 2.88
C ALA A 183 -4.89 -19.54 3.80
N GLN A 184 -4.91 -18.22 3.71
CA GLN A 184 -5.89 -17.37 4.35
C GLN A 184 -6.90 -16.91 3.30
N GLU A 185 -8.16 -17.17 3.61
CA GLU A 185 -9.28 -16.55 2.91
C GLU A 185 -9.34 -15.11 3.37
N ILE A 186 -9.30 -14.17 2.42
CA ILE A 186 -9.52 -12.77 2.74
C ILE A 186 -11.00 -12.51 2.46
N PRO A 187 -11.83 -12.36 3.52
CA PRO A 187 -13.27 -12.27 3.35
C PRO A 187 -13.60 -11.01 2.56
N THR A 188 -14.23 -11.22 1.40
CA THR A 188 -15.57 -10.69 1.10
C THR A 188 -15.90 -9.26 1.53
N HIS A 189 -14.97 -8.34 1.48
CA HIS A 189 -15.23 -6.90 1.41
C HIS A 189 -14.43 -6.41 0.21
N ALA A 190 -14.89 -5.34 -0.47
CA ALA A 190 -14.08 -4.74 -1.53
C ALA A 190 -12.66 -4.59 -0.97
N ILE A 191 -11.65 -5.17 -1.63
CA ILE A 191 -10.26 -5.04 -1.17
C ILE A 191 -10.06 -3.56 -0.92
N GLU A 192 -9.89 -3.12 0.32
CA GLU A 192 -9.96 -1.68 0.67
C GLU A 192 -8.69 -0.93 0.24
N GLY A 193 -7.76 -1.65 -0.39
CA GLY A 193 -6.35 -1.30 -0.40
C GLY A 193 -5.68 -1.97 0.79
N GLN A 194 -4.64 -2.77 0.56
CA GLN A 194 -3.71 -3.13 1.62
C GLN A 194 -2.48 -2.25 1.46
N SER A 195 -2.03 -1.60 2.54
CA SER A 195 -0.74 -0.91 2.55
C SER A 195 0.40 -1.86 2.17
N ILE A 196 1.51 -1.29 1.68
CA ILE A 196 2.72 -2.04 1.31
C ILE A 196 3.09 -3.01 2.43
N SER A 197 3.04 -4.30 2.10
CA SER A 197 3.26 -5.40 3.04
C SER A 197 4.55 -6.12 2.69
N THR A 198 5.27 -6.55 3.73
CA THR A 198 6.49 -7.36 3.62
C THR A 198 6.32 -8.59 4.50
N ASP A 199 5.95 -9.71 3.86
CA ASP A 199 5.60 -10.94 4.58
C ASP A 199 6.83 -11.69 5.14
N GLY A 200 8.06 -11.18 4.99
CA GLY A 200 9.31 -11.82 5.44
C GLY A 200 9.96 -11.24 6.69
N ASN A 201 9.36 -10.23 7.33
CA ASN A 201 10.04 -9.41 8.35
C ASN A 201 9.77 -9.80 9.81
N SER A 202 9.04 -10.90 10.08
CA SER A 202 8.88 -11.42 11.44
C SER A 202 9.51 -12.81 11.59
N PRO A 203 9.96 -13.20 12.80
CA PRO A 203 10.46 -14.55 13.06
C PRO A 203 9.44 -15.64 12.68
N GLU A 204 8.14 -15.36 12.85
CA GLU A 204 7.05 -16.27 12.54
C GLU A 204 6.84 -16.47 11.03
N THR A 205 7.30 -15.54 10.20
CA THR A 205 7.16 -15.60 8.74
C THR A 205 8.49 -15.79 8.01
N ALA A 206 9.61 -15.84 8.73
CA ALA A 206 10.97 -15.99 8.18
C ALA A 206 11.19 -17.27 7.34
N LEU A 207 10.35 -18.29 7.52
CA LEU A 207 10.39 -19.52 6.73
C LEU A 207 9.50 -19.47 5.48
N ARG A 208 8.66 -18.44 5.32
CA ARG A 208 7.85 -18.23 4.12
C ARG A 208 8.77 -17.78 2.98
N VAL A 209 8.67 -18.46 1.85
CA VAL A 209 9.56 -18.26 0.69
C VAL A 209 8.82 -17.83 -0.57
N VAL A 210 7.56 -18.22 -0.71
CA VAL A 210 6.71 -17.88 -1.84
C VAL A 210 5.34 -17.45 -1.32
N ASN A 211 4.86 -16.32 -1.83
CA ASN A 211 3.48 -15.88 -1.71
C ASN A 211 2.69 -16.35 -2.94
N PHE A 212 1.41 -16.66 -2.75
CA PHE A 212 0.49 -16.82 -3.86
C PHE A 212 -0.86 -16.16 -3.61
N CYS A 213 -1.47 -15.65 -4.68
CA CYS A 213 -2.80 -15.05 -4.67
C CYS A 213 -3.63 -15.64 -5.82
N TYR A 214 -4.71 -16.34 -5.49
CA TYR A 214 -5.68 -16.85 -6.46
C TYR A 214 -6.88 -15.90 -6.56
N PHE A 215 -7.21 -15.48 -7.79
CA PHE A 215 -8.29 -14.55 -8.10
C PHE A 215 -9.45 -15.22 -8.82
N PHE A 216 -10.66 -14.90 -8.39
CA PHE A 216 -11.90 -15.32 -9.06
C PHE A 216 -13.02 -14.31 -8.86
N TYR A 217 -13.89 -14.19 -9.86
CA TYR A 217 -15.09 -13.35 -9.92
C TYR A 217 -16.10 -13.89 -10.95
N LYS A 218 -17.29 -13.29 -11.06
CA LYS A 218 -18.23 -13.62 -12.14
C LYS A 218 -17.78 -12.97 -13.46
N THR A 219 -18.03 -13.59 -14.59
CA THR A 219 -17.77 -12.96 -15.91
C THR A 219 -19.06 -12.38 -16.48
N PRO A 220 -19.06 -11.18 -17.12
CA PRO A 220 -17.92 -10.28 -17.33
C PRO A 220 -17.43 -9.60 -16.04
N LYS A 221 -16.15 -9.15 -16.04
CA LYS A 221 -15.49 -8.51 -14.89
C LYS A 221 -16.36 -7.37 -14.33
N PRO A 222 -16.90 -7.50 -13.11
CA PRO A 222 -17.92 -6.58 -12.58
C PRO A 222 -17.34 -5.48 -11.69
N PHE A 223 -16.04 -5.18 -11.81
CA PHE A 223 -15.33 -4.21 -10.99
C PHE A 223 -14.14 -3.61 -11.73
N THR A 224 -13.63 -2.50 -11.22
CA THR A 224 -12.31 -1.92 -11.58
C THR A 224 -11.36 -1.99 -10.39
N GLY A 225 -10.07 -1.78 -10.64
CA GLY A 225 -9.04 -1.90 -9.61
C GLY A 225 -8.73 -3.35 -9.22
N GLY A 226 -8.12 -3.51 -8.03
CA GLY A 226 -7.73 -4.80 -7.47
C GLY A 226 -6.39 -5.34 -7.99
N GLU A 227 -5.61 -4.53 -8.67
CA GLU A 227 -4.27 -4.87 -9.13
C GLU A 227 -3.37 -5.19 -7.93
N LEU A 228 -2.53 -6.21 -8.07
CA LEU A 228 -1.45 -6.51 -7.14
C LEU A 228 -0.18 -5.85 -7.68
N LEU A 229 0.40 -4.94 -6.91
CA LEU A 229 1.70 -4.37 -7.17
C LEU A 229 2.75 -5.21 -6.47
N VAL A 230 3.77 -5.68 -7.20
CA VAL A 230 4.94 -6.36 -6.66
C VAL A 230 6.13 -5.44 -6.82
N TYR A 231 6.68 -4.96 -5.72
CA TYR A 231 7.75 -3.96 -5.74
C TYR A 231 9.11 -4.59 -5.94
N ASP A 232 9.92 -3.88 -6.72
CA ASP A 232 11.35 -4.14 -6.76
C ASP A 232 11.97 -3.79 -5.41
N SER A 233 13.14 -4.36 -5.15
CA SER A 233 13.94 -4.01 -3.97
C SER A 233 15.16 -3.20 -4.41
N GLN A 234 15.65 -2.34 -3.54
CA GLN A 234 16.88 -1.60 -3.76
C GLN A 234 17.86 -1.90 -2.63
N LEU A 235 19.11 -2.14 -2.98
CA LEU A 235 20.20 -2.27 -2.02
C LEU A 235 20.90 -0.92 -1.89
N LEU A 236 20.77 -0.30 -0.72
CA LEU A 236 21.45 0.93 -0.35
C LEU A 236 22.24 0.70 0.94
N ASN A 237 23.55 0.95 0.92
CA ASN A 237 24.42 0.78 2.10
C ASN A 237 24.32 -0.61 2.76
N ASN A 238 24.30 -1.68 1.94
CA ASN A 238 24.08 -3.07 2.38
C ASN A 238 22.74 -3.35 3.08
N GLN A 239 21.78 -2.43 3.01
CA GLN A 239 20.42 -2.63 3.49
C GLN A 239 19.46 -2.74 2.31
N VAL A 240 18.58 -3.74 2.38
CA VAL A 240 17.52 -3.95 1.39
C VAL A 240 16.30 -3.14 1.81
N SER A 241 15.82 -2.27 0.93
CA SER A 241 14.56 -1.55 1.11
C SER A 241 13.66 -1.72 -0.11
N VAL A 242 12.38 -1.38 0.05
CA VAL A 242 11.42 -1.33 -1.06
C VAL A 242 11.81 -0.21 -2.02
N ALA A 243 11.79 -0.48 -3.33
CA ALA A 243 12.01 0.52 -4.36
C ALA A 243 10.69 1.22 -4.75
N GLN A 244 10.77 2.33 -5.48
CA GLN A 244 9.58 2.99 -6.03
C GLN A 244 9.01 2.29 -7.27
N SER A 245 9.84 1.50 -7.96
CA SER A 245 9.42 0.73 -9.12
C SER A 245 8.72 -0.58 -8.71
N TYR A 246 7.75 -0.99 -9.51
CA TYR A 246 6.93 -2.17 -9.27
C TYR A 246 6.45 -2.77 -10.59
N LYS A 247 6.04 -4.02 -10.50
CA LYS A 247 5.31 -4.73 -11.56
C LYS A 247 3.85 -4.87 -11.16
N THR A 248 2.95 -4.56 -12.09
CA THR A 248 1.50 -4.65 -11.88
C THR A 248 0.98 -6.00 -12.35
N VAL A 249 0.22 -6.68 -11.50
CA VAL A 249 -0.46 -7.94 -11.79
C VAL A 249 -1.96 -7.70 -11.80
N GLU A 250 -2.59 -7.90 -12.95
CA GLU A 250 -4.04 -7.77 -13.06
C GLU A 250 -4.76 -8.95 -12.41
N PRO A 251 -5.87 -8.72 -11.68
CA PRO A 251 -6.72 -9.79 -11.17
C PRO A 251 -7.49 -10.43 -12.33
N ARG A 252 -6.90 -11.48 -12.93
CA ARG A 252 -7.51 -12.24 -14.02
C ARG A 252 -8.40 -13.37 -13.47
N GLN A 253 -9.47 -13.68 -14.19
CA GLN A 253 -10.41 -14.69 -13.77
C GLN A 253 -9.75 -16.07 -13.70
N ASN A 254 -10.02 -16.84 -12.63
CA ASN A 254 -9.48 -18.18 -12.47
C ASN A 254 -7.95 -18.20 -12.68
N SER A 255 -7.27 -17.18 -12.12
CA SER A 255 -5.83 -17.04 -12.24
C SER A 255 -5.17 -17.06 -10.87
N ILE A 256 -3.96 -17.59 -10.81
CA ILE A 256 -3.12 -17.52 -9.63
C ILE A 256 -1.84 -16.77 -9.97
N VAL A 257 -1.33 -15.96 -9.04
CA VAL A 257 -0.01 -15.36 -9.13
C VAL A 257 0.87 -15.88 -8.00
N PHE A 258 2.13 -16.15 -8.32
CA PHE A 258 3.19 -16.52 -7.40
C PHE A 258 4.30 -15.47 -7.44
N PHE A 259 4.87 -15.12 -6.29
CA PHE A 259 5.99 -14.19 -6.18
C PHE A 259 6.78 -14.46 -4.89
N LEU A 260 8.01 -13.97 -4.82
CA LEU A 260 8.88 -14.24 -3.67
C LEU A 260 8.41 -13.47 -2.43
N THR A 261 8.50 -14.10 -1.26
CA THR A 261 8.16 -13.45 0.02
C THR A 261 9.11 -12.30 0.37
N SER A 262 10.31 -12.27 -0.22
CA SER A 262 11.24 -11.15 -0.11
C SER A 262 10.77 -9.87 -0.84
N ASN A 263 9.82 -9.99 -1.78
CA ASN A 263 9.26 -8.82 -2.45
C ASN A 263 8.16 -8.18 -1.60
N ALA A 264 8.26 -6.87 -1.43
CA ALA A 264 7.13 -6.07 -0.95
C ALA A 264 6.00 -6.11 -1.97
N TYR A 265 4.76 -6.04 -1.50
CA TYR A 265 3.60 -5.99 -2.37
C TYR A 265 2.49 -5.13 -1.78
N GLU A 266 1.65 -4.60 -2.66
CA GLU A 266 0.45 -3.83 -2.32
C GLU A 266 -0.71 -4.39 -3.13
N VAL A 267 -1.91 -4.48 -2.56
CA VAL A 267 -3.10 -4.77 -3.37
C VAL A 267 -3.98 -3.54 -3.40
N LEU A 268 -4.17 -3.02 -4.61
CA LEU A 268 -4.97 -1.83 -4.84
C LEU A 268 -6.44 -2.10 -4.54
N ARG A 269 -7.13 -1.00 -4.27
CA ARG A 269 -8.55 -1.04 -3.93
C ARG A 269 -9.38 -1.59 -5.09
N VAL A 270 -10.37 -2.43 -4.77
CA VAL A 270 -11.39 -2.89 -5.72
C VAL A 270 -12.60 -1.97 -5.67
N TYR A 271 -13.14 -1.61 -6.84
CA TYR A 271 -14.34 -0.81 -7.00
C TYR A 271 -15.41 -1.62 -7.76
N PRO A 272 -16.32 -2.30 -7.04
CA PRO A 272 -17.43 -3.02 -7.67
C PRO A 272 -18.36 -2.08 -8.43
N ASN A 273 -18.88 -2.53 -9.57
CA ASN A 273 -19.86 -1.79 -10.37
C ASN A 273 -21.24 -1.74 -9.69
N SER A 274 -21.48 -2.59 -8.69
CA SER A 274 -22.72 -2.63 -7.90
C SER A 274 -22.44 -3.13 -6.47
N PRO A 275 -23.35 -2.90 -5.51
CA PRO A 275 -23.19 -3.40 -4.14
C PRO A 275 -23.40 -4.93 -4.04
N ALA A 276 -23.79 -5.59 -5.12
CA ALA A 276 -24.09 -7.02 -5.11
C ALA A 276 -22.84 -7.82 -4.74
N PHE A 277 -23.02 -8.82 -3.87
CA PHE A 277 -21.94 -9.68 -3.42
C PHE A 277 -21.20 -10.37 -4.57
N ARG A 278 -21.94 -10.77 -5.61
CA ARG A 278 -21.40 -11.44 -6.80
C ARG A 278 -20.53 -10.52 -7.67
N ASP A 279 -20.56 -9.22 -7.44
CA ASP A 279 -19.86 -8.21 -8.25
C ASP A 279 -18.49 -7.88 -7.66
N ARG A 280 -18.04 -8.65 -6.66
CA ARG A 280 -16.76 -8.49 -5.99
C ARG A 280 -15.65 -9.28 -6.67
N CYS A 281 -14.41 -8.86 -6.42
CA CYS A 281 -13.22 -9.65 -6.67
C CYS A 281 -12.93 -10.52 -5.45
N PHE A 282 -12.79 -11.82 -5.63
CA PHE A 282 -12.45 -12.75 -4.56
C PHE A 282 -11.00 -13.17 -4.67
N ARG A 283 -10.32 -13.22 -3.51
CA ARG A 283 -8.91 -13.59 -3.41
C ARG A 283 -8.70 -14.64 -2.33
N VAL A 284 -7.98 -15.70 -2.67
CA VAL A 284 -7.36 -16.60 -1.68
C VAL A 284 -5.88 -16.28 -1.67
N GLN A 285 -5.36 -15.86 -0.51
CA GLN A 285 -3.94 -15.60 -0.33
C GLN A 285 -3.30 -16.77 0.43
N GLY A 286 -2.07 -17.10 0.09
CA GLY A 286 -1.35 -18.11 0.84
C GLY A 286 0.15 -18.02 0.70
N TRP A 287 0.81 -18.88 1.46
CA TRP A 287 2.26 -18.87 1.66
C TRP A 287 2.80 -20.29 1.68
N MET A 288 4.01 -20.45 1.15
CA MET A 288 4.76 -21.69 1.22
C MET A 288 5.94 -21.54 2.17
N ARG A 289 6.19 -22.54 3.01
CA ARG A 289 7.29 -22.56 3.96
C ARG A 289 8.35 -23.59 3.57
N ARG A 290 9.62 -23.21 3.67
CA ARG A 290 10.75 -24.16 3.62
C ARG A 290 10.98 -24.81 4.98
N SER A 291 11.68 -25.95 5.00
CA SER A 291 12.17 -26.52 6.26
C SER A 291 13.22 -25.60 6.88
N GLY A 292 13.18 -25.45 8.21
CA GLY A 292 14.20 -24.76 8.99
C GLY A 292 15.52 -25.50 9.04
#